data_AF-A0A0V0QDH3-F1
#
_entry.id   AF-A0A0V0QDH3-F1
#
_cell.length_a   1.000
_cell.length_b   1.000
_cell.length_c   1.000
_cell.angle_alpha   90.00
_cell.angle_beta   90.00
_cell.angle_gamma   90.00
#
_symmetry.space_group_name_H-M   'P 1'
#
loop_
_entity.id
_entity.type
_entity.pdbx_description
1 polymer ?
#
loop_
_entity_poly.entity_id
_entity_poly.type
_entity_poly.pdbx_seq_one_letter_code
_entity_poly.pdbx_strand_id
1 'polypeptide(L)'
;MERGSILQDNLMPINRNSYANTSKARGTFVVPNMSSSKFNNGNDRKFIIRPDSPRTKQAAQILGIDISNFKIRTLEEFGGPEVTEEIQEMRYEHYINRMQSDITQIQQKRREIINEQKVKQQQKQHFEKSFGQESMYRSFNSEISPEAMHQAYSKTVNILKKSHKRPSLLKAEEIFNEGEQEGAVELEEKLYQEIGQFNKLKTQKQQEAKQILESEVKKLLMMKEMKEREEKLKKKIIQDQKNKEKMKKERREQAQLKLEQIKNQEASFRQKKEMERIKLQQKLQQLKEKQAKEEEERQRIREIQEQKNKERKQKMEKHFQEYKQLEEEQCMQTMNQIQQKFSQSMDLQQSLQQARLEQMQQKQKEEEQKKIHAQQYQQQKDKEQVQTLVQKMIEKEENKKKYMKQLQEKEKERQKELKMKNEKFLSNVSSNQYKEEIKLDRLNKRFEKIEQNLAKKKAEQEQKIRLQQEERRLKQLDQLENNERIKRQNEYRLQNILERQRQHERNINLRRNQSELLQKAKHEVAVQYKIESERIFKGLHNASNRLFPLSNKNLNKYLTPQNKYKGFKILKSIFNQDDVENTIKILDPPKKEEEEQKKN
;
A
#
# COMPACT_ATOMS: atom_id res chain seq x y z
N MET A 1 -25.16 26.81 85.80
CA MET A 1 -26.47 26.39 86.35
C MET A 1 -27.46 26.61 85.21
N GLU A 2 -28.19 25.68 84.60
CA GLU A 2 -28.62 24.28 84.79
C GLU A 2 -29.02 23.77 83.37
N ARG A 3 -28.52 22.63 82.88
CA ARG A 3 -29.13 21.27 82.79
C ARG A 3 -30.26 21.04 81.75
N GLY A 4 -30.14 19.92 81.02
CA GLY A 4 -31.21 19.16 80.32
C GLY A 4 -31.00 19.08 78.80
N SER A 5 -30.48 18.04 78.11
CA SER A 5 -30.56 16.56 78.21
C SER A 5 -31.97 15.99 78.00
N ILE A 6 -32.28 15.51 76.78
CA ILE A 6 -33.13 14.33 76.55
C ILE A 6 -32.57 13.52 75.35
N LEU A 7 -32.37 12.23 75.63
CA LEU A 7 -31.98 11.08 74.78
C LEU A 7 -33.20 10.45 74.06
N GLN A 8 -32.89 9.59 73.09
CA GLN A 8 -33.48 8.25 72.78
C GLN A 8 -33.76 8.09 71.28
N ASP A 9 -32.96 7.28 70.57
CA ASP A 9 -33.01 5.82 70.40
C ASP A 9 -33.91 5.41 69.22
N ASN A 10 -33.30 4.80 68.19
CA ASN A 10 -33.83 3.62 67.49
C ASN A 10 -32.80 3.05 66.52
N LEU A 11 -32.14 1.98 66.98
CA LEU A 11 -31.44 0.97 66.19
C LEU A 11 -32.41 -0.16 65.81
N MET A 12 -32.15 -0.84 64.68
CA MET A 12 -32.34 -2.27 64.36
C MET A 12 -32.75 -2.47 62.87
N PRO A 13 -32.59 -3.66 62.26
CA PRO A 13 -31.69 -4.77 62.58
C PRO A 13 -30.91 -5.34 61.36
N ILE A 14 -29.91 -6.16 61.71
CA ILE A 14 -29.16 -7.10 60.88
C ILE A 14 -30.06 -8.29 60.50
N ASN A 15 -29.92 -8.83 59.28
CA ASN A 15 -30.35 -10.21 59.00
C ASN A 15 -29.29 -10.95 58.17
N ARG A 16 -28.68 -11.97 58.79
CA ARG A 16 -27.91 -13.03 58.15
C ARG A 16 -28.84 -14.22 57.98
N ASN A 17 -28.83 -14.88 56.82
CA ASN A 17 -28.91 -16.34 56.79
C ASN A 17 -28.32 -16.92 55.51
N SER A 18 -27.53 -17.96 55.74
CA SER A 18 -26.84 -18.88 54.84
C SER A 18 -27.78 -19.96 54.29
N TYR A 19 -27.48 -20.53 53.11
CA TYR A 19 -26.98 -21.90 52.94
C TYR A 19 -27.08 -22.41 51.48
N ALA A 20 -26.00 -23.09 51.07
CA ALA A 20 -25.92 -24.29 50.22
C ALA A 20 -26.15 -24.23 48.69
N ASN A 21 -25.02 -24.36 47.97
CA ASN A 21 -24.70 -25.35 46.92
C ASN A 21 -25.83 -25.94 46.06
N THR A 22 -25.73 -25.77 44.74
CA THR A 22 -25.55 -26.90 43.80
C THR A 22 -24.86 -26.43 42.50
N SER A 23 -24.10 -27.37 41.95
CA SER A 23 -23.24 -27.30 40.78
C SER A 23 -24.01 -27.33 39.45
N LYS A 24 -23.48 -26.66 38.41
CA LYS A 24 -23.03 -27.28 37.14
C LYS A 24 -22.67 -26.23 36.09
N ALA A 25 -21.55 -26.52 35.43
CA ALA A 25 -20.90 -25.80 34.35
C ALA A 25 -21.82 -25.40 33.18
N ARG A 26 -21.58 -24.20 32.63
CA ARG A 26 -21.45 -23.97 31.17
C ARG A 26 -20.83 -22.60 30.87
N GLY A 27 -19.60 -22.65 30.37
CA GLY A 27 -19.03 -21.69 29.40
C GLY A 27 -18.98 -20.22 29.81
N THR A 28 -18.03 -19.86 30.67
CA THR A 28 -17.57 -18.47 30.75
C THR A 28 -16.84 -18.11 29.45
N PHE A 29 -17.53 -17.32 28.62
CA PHE A 29 -16.89 -16.50 27.61
C PHE A 29 -15.93 -15.58 28.35
N VAL A 30 -14.62 -15.78 28.16
CA VAL A 30 -13.60 -14.87 28.67
C VAL A 30 -13.72 -13.58 27.86
N VAL A 31 -14.52 -12.65 28.36
CA VAL A 31 -14.47 -11.25 27.96
C VAL A 31 -13.10 -10.74 28.42
N PRO A 32 -12.25 -10.18 27.52
CA PRO A 32 -11.00 -9.58 27.95
C PRO A 32 -11.33 -8.46 28.93
N ASN A 33 -10.79 -8.61 30.13
CA ASN A 33 -10.83 -7.65 31.21
C ASN A 33 -10.29 -6.30 30.68
N MET A 34 -11.19 -5.42 30.24
CA MET A 34 -10.87 -4.03 29.93
C MET A 34 -10.59 -3.38 31.27
N SER A 35 -9.32 -3.46 31.69
CA SER A 35 -8.78 -2.76 32.84
C SER A 35 -9.30 -1.32 32.84
N SER A 36 -10.08 -0.98 33.86
CA SER A 36 -10.36 0.38 34.26
C SER A 36 -9.02 1.07 34.57
N SER A 37 -8.44 1.68 33.54
CA SER A 37 -7.26 2.51 33.70
C SER A 37 -7.68 3.76 34.46
N LYS A 38 -7.41 3.76 35.76
CA LYS A 38 -7.41 4.95 36.59
C LYS A 38 -6.63 6.05 35.85
N PHE A 39 -7.34 7.15 35.60
CA PHE A 39 -6.88 8.32 34.90
C PHE A 39 -5.67 8.94 35.62
N ASN A 40 -4.50 8.82 35.01
CA ASN A 40 -3.38 9.72 35.30
C ASN A 40 -3.57 10.98 34.45
N ASN A 41 -3.85 12.10 35.10
CA ASN A 41 -3.99 13.47 34.57
C ASN A 41 -2.67 14.05 33.99
N GLY A 42 -1.96 13.31 33.15
CA GLY A 42 -0.65 13.72 32.66
C GLY A 42 -0.33 13.36 31.20
N ASN A 43 -1.30 12.87 30.43
CA ASN A 43 -1.10 12.66 29.01
C ASN A 43 -2.36 13.05 28.25
N ASP A 44 -2.35 14.27 27.75
CA ASP A 44 -3.07 14.70 26.55
C ASP A 44 -2.65 13.81 25.37
N ARG A 45 -3.08 12.53 25.35
CA ARG A 45 -3.16 11.76 24.13
C ARG A 45 -4.28 12.39 23.32
N LYS A 46 -3.95 13.52 22.70
CA LYS A 46 -4.84 14.29 21.84
C LYS A 46 -5.57 13.31 20.92
N PHE A 47 -6.89 13.41 20.93
CA PHE A 47 -7.83 12.74 20.05
C PHE A 47 -7.62 13.18 18.60
N ILE A 48 -6.46 12.86 18.01
CA ILE A 48 -6.10 13.31 16.67
C ILE A 48 -6.67 12.31 15.66
N ILE A 49 -7.95 12.48 15.34
CA ILE A 49 -8.48 12.04 14.06
C ILE A 49 -8.12 13.11 13.02
N ARG A 50 -7.71 12.67 11.82
CA ARG A 50 -7.58 13.53 10.65
C ARG A 50 -8.90 13.47 9.87
N PRO A 51 -9.85 14.40 10.09
CA PRO A 51 -11.17 14.35 9.45
C PRO A 51 -11.07 14.45 7.92
N ASP A 52 -10.01 15.09 7.41
CA ASP A 52 -9.79 15.26 5.96
C ASP A 52 -9.27 14.00 5.25
N SER A 53 -8.83 12.99 5.99
CA SER A 53 -8.29 11.76 5.38
C SER A 53 -9.42 10.98 4.67
N PRO A 54 -9.29 10.67 3.36
CA PRO A 54 -10.35 9.97 2.61
C PRO A 54 -10.75 8.63 3.22
N ARG A 55 -9.76 7.92 3.80
CA ARG A 55 -9.99 6.64 4.49
C ARG A 55 -10.72 6.80 5.82
N THR A 56 -10.54 7.94 6.47
CA THR A 56 -11.26 8.29 7.69
C THR A 56 -12.70 8.66 7.35
N LYS A 57 -12.92 9.43 6.26
CA LYS A 57 -14.25 9.75 5.75
C LYS A 57 -15.02 8.50 5.37
N GLN A 58 -14.38 7.59 4.64
CA GLN A 58 -14.97 6.29 4.27
C GLN A 58 -15.29 5.43 5.50
N ALA A 59 -14.39 5.38 6.49
CA ALA A 59 -14.64 4.65 7.74
C ALA A 59 -15.83 5.22 8.53
N ALA A 60 -15.91 6.55 8.66
CA ALA A 60 -17.00 7.23 9.34
C ALA A 60 -18.34 7.04 8.61
N GLN A 61 -18.34 7.12 7.27
CA GLN A 61 -19.52 6.87 6.44
C GLN A 61 -20.05 5.44 6.60
N ILE A 62 -19.16 4.43 6.64
CA ILE A 62 -19.56 3.03 6.84
C ILE A 62 -20.15 2.81 8.23
N LEU A 63 -19.64 3.51 9.25
CA LEU A 63 -20.11 3.40 10.63
C LEU A 63 -21.35 4.26 10.91
N GLY A 64 -21.79 5.11 9.96
CA GLY A 64 -22.90 6.05 10.18
C GLY A 64 -22.56 7.17 11.17
N ILE A 65 -21.29 7.46 11.39
CA ILE A 65 -20.84 8.48 12.34
C ILE A 65 -20.57 9.78 11.58
N ASP A 66 -21.25 10.86 11.96
CA ASP A 66 -20.99 12.19 11.38
C ASP A 66 -19.67 12.77 11.92
N ILE A 67 -18.78 13.13 11.00
CA ILE A 67 -17.45 13.68 11.30
C ILE A 67 -17.57 15.07 11.93
N SER A 68 -18.67 15.77 11.65
CA SER A 68 -18.97 17.10 12.21
C SER A 68 -19.13 17.08 13.73
N ASN A 69 -19.44 15.92 14.32
CA ASN A 69 -19.62 15.74 15.76
C ASN A 69 -18.30 15.70 16.56
N PHE A 70 -17.14 15.60 15.90
CA PHE A 70 -15.83 15.58 16.56
C PHE A 70 -15.23 16.98 16.83
N LYS A 71 -16.06 18.03 16.86
CA LYS A 71 -15.63 19.34 17.35
C LYS A 71 -15.45 19.28 18.87
N ILE A 72 -14.28 19.66 19.36
CA ILE A 72 -13.99 19.75 20.80
C ILE A 72 -14.94 20.80 21.40
N ARG A 73 -15.82 20.35 22.30
CA ARG A 73 -16.70 21.20 23.09
C ARG A 73 -16.09 21.44 24.47
N THR A 74 -16.22 22.64 25.02
CA THR A 74 -15.78 22.93 26.40
C THR A 74 -16.83 22.46 27.41
N LEU A 75 -16.44 22.28 28.67
CA LEU A 75 -17.34 21.90 29.76
C LEU A 75 -18.55 22.86 29.87
N GLU A 76 -18.32 24.15 29.62
CA GLU A 76 -19.31 25.23 29.65
C GLU A 76 -20.47 25.02 28.67
N GLU A 77 -20.23 24.41 27.51
CA GLU A 77 -21.25 24.14 26.49
C GLU A 77 -22.29 23.09 26.91
N PHE A 78 -22.02 22.35 28.00
CA PHE A 78 -22.94 21.35 28.54
C PHE A 78 -23.79 21.88 29.71
N GLY A 79 -23.57 23.13 30.12
CA GLY A 79 -24.33 23.83 31.15
C GLY A 79 -25.68 24.37 30.65
N GLY A 80 -26.51 24.79 31.58
CA GLY A 80 -27.81 25.43 31.32
C GLY A 80 -28.41 26.02 32.59
N PRO A 81 -29.44 26.88 32.49
CA PRO A 81 -30.01 27.59 33.65
C PRO A 81 -30.62 26.67 34.72
N GLU A 82 -30.92 25.41 34.38
CA GLU A 82 -31.49 24.40 35.29
C GLU A 82 -30.58 23.17 35.47
N VAL A 83 -29.31 23.24 35.06
CA VAL A 83 -28.38 22.10 35.11
C VAL A 83 -27.39 22.34 36.25
N THR A 84 -27.39 21.44 37.24
CA THR A 84 -26.40 21.46 38.33
C THR A 84 -25.01 21.11 37.80
N GLU A 85 -23.96 21.61 38.46
CA GLU A 85 -22.56 21.35 38.09
C GLU A 85 -22.25 19.85 37.95
N GLU A 86 -22.81 19.02 38.84
CA GLU A 86 -22.64 17.57 38.80
C GLU A 86 -23.25 16.92 37.55
N ILE A 87 -24.42 17.40 37.09
CA ILE A 87 -25.05 16.93 35.84
C ILE A 87 -24.27 17.42 34.61
N GLN A 88 -23.72 18.63 34.68
CA GLN A 88 -22.87 19.19 33.62
C GLN A 88 -21.59 18.37 33.45
N GLU A 89 -20.91 18.00 34.55
CA GLU A 89 -19.74 17.12 34.54
C GLU A 89 -20.09 15.74 33.98
N MET A 90 -21.19 15.11 34.41
CA MET A 90 -21.63 13.82 33.87
C MET A 90 -21.91 13.87 32.37
N ARG A 91 -22.53 14.95 31.86
CA ARG A 91 -22.80 15.13 30.42
C ARG A 91 -21.50 15.28 29.63
N TYR A 92 -20.55 16.05 30.15
CA TYR A 92 -19.24 16.22 29.53
C TYR A 92 -18.45 14.91 29.53
N GLU A 93 -18.44 14.18 30.64
CA GLU A 93 -17.77 12.87 30.73
C GLU A 93 -18.39 11.86 29.76
N HIS A 94 -19.73 11.80 29.68
CA HIS A 94 -20.44 10.96 28.71
C HIS A 94 -20.08 11.33 27.26
N TYR A 95 -20.00 12.63 26.95
CA TYR A 95 -19.56 13.12 25.64
C TYR A 95 -18.13 12.67 25.31
N ILE A 96 -17.18 12.83 26.24
CA ILE A 96 -15.79 12.40 26.06
C ILE A 96 -15.71 10.88 25.85
N ASN A 97 -16.42 10.09 26.66
CA ASN A 97 -16.44 8.63 26.56
C ASN A 97 -17.06 8.15 25.24
N ARG A 98 -18.16 8.78 24.81
CA ARG A 98 -18.78 8.50 23.50
C ARG A 98 -17.84 8.85 22.35
N MET A 99 -17.23 10.03 22.39
CA MET A 99 -16.26 10.47 21.39
C MET A 99 -15.07 9.52 21.31
N GLN A 100 -14.55 9.04 22.45
CA GLN A 100 -13.48 8.04 22.50
C GLN A 100 -13.88 6.71 21.85
N SER A 101 -15.08 6.22 22.15
CA SER A 101 -15.63 5.01 21.53
C SER A 101 -15.72 5.18 20.02
N ASP A 102 -16.32 6.27 19.55
CA ASP A 102 -16.50 6.56 18.13
C ASP A 102 -15.15 6.69 17.41
N ILE A 103 -14.16 7.36 18.03
CA ILE A 103 -12.80 7.46 17.51
C ILE A 103 -12.17 6.08 17.34
N THR A 104 -12.32 5.21 18.34
CA THR A 104 -11.73 3.88 18.35
C THR A 104 -12.34 3.02 17.25
N GLN A 105 -13.66 3.09 17.06
CA GLN A 105 -14.38 2.40 15.99
C GLN A 105 -13.93 2.90 14.60
N ILE A 106 -13.83 4.21 14.40
CA ILE A 106 -13.34 4.79 13.13
C ILE A 106 -11.91 4.32 12.84
N GLN A 107 -11.02 4.29 13.84
CA GLN A 107 -9.65 3.81 13.65
C GLN A 107 -9.59 2.33 13.30
N GLN A 108 -10.43 1.50 13.92
CA GLN A 108 -10.54 0.08 13.59
C GLN A 108 -11.04 -0.12 12.16
N LYS A 109 -12.13 0.54 11.77
CA LYS A 109 -12.67 0.42 10.42
C LYS A 109 -11.73 0.97 9.34
N ARG A 110 -11.00 2.05 9.66
CA ARG A 110 -9.92 2.58 8.81
C ARG A 110 -8.81 1.55 8.59
N ARG A 111 -8.43 0.75 9.59
CA ARG A 111 -7.44 -0.32 9.44
C ARG A 111 -7.95 -1.43 8.53
N GLU A 112 -9.21 -1.82 8.65
CA GLU A 112 -9.85 -2.80 7.77
C GLU A 112 -9.83 -2.35 6.31
N ILE A 113 -10.24 -1.10 6.02
CA ILE A 113 -10.18 -0.53 4.66
C ILE A 113 -8.76 -0.56 4.09
N ILE A 114 -7.75 -0.24 4.91
CA ILE A 114 -6.34 -0.28 4.47
C ILE A 114 -5.93 -1.72 4.13
N ASN A 115 -6.33 -2.69 4.94
CA ASN A 115 -5.99 -4.09 4.72
C ASN A 115 -6.69 -4.64 3.47
N GLU A 116 -7.97 -4.36 3.26
CA GLU A 116 -8.69 -4.75 2.05
C GLU A 116 -8.05 -4.16 0.78
N GLN A 117 -7.65 -2.88 0.81
CA GLN A 117 -6.96 -2.25 -0.30
C GLN A 117 -5.61 -2.91 -0.59
N LYS A 118 -4.86 -3.32 0.45
CA LYS A 118 -3.60 -4.05 0.30
C LYS A 118 -3.82 -5.44 -0.31
N VAL A 119 -4.83 -6.18 0.15
CA VAL A 119 -5.16 -7.52 -0.39
C VAL A 119 -5.58 -7.41 -1.87
N LYS A 120 -6.44 -6.44 -2.22
CA LYS A 120 -6.82 -6.18 -3.63
C LYS A 120 -5.63 -5.78 -4.50
N GLN A 121 -4.64 -5.04 -3.96
CA GLN A 121 -3.40 -4.73 -4.67
C GLN A 121 -2.49 -5.95 -4.85
N GLN A 122 -2.39 -6.81 -3.84
CA GLN A 122 -1.61 -8.05 -3.92
C GLN A 122 -2.23 -9.05 -4.91
N GLN A 123 -3.55 -9.18 -4.95
CA GLN A 123 -4.24 -10.00 -5.95
C GLN A 123 -4.02 -9.47 -7.38
N LYS A 124 -4.01 -8.15 -7.58
CA LYS A 124 -3.62 -7.56 -8.88
C LYS A 124 -2.18 -7.86 -9.28
N GLN A 125 -1.24 -7.80 -8.33
CA GLN A 125 0.16 -8.14 -8.59
C GLN A 125 0.41 -9.63 -8.90
N HIS A 126 -0.47 -10.53 -8.43
CA HIS A 126 -0.43 -11.95 -8.80
C HIS A 126 -1.01 -12.23 -10.20
N PHE A 127 -1.96 -11.42 -10.68
CA PHE A 127 -2.52 -11.56 -12.03
C PHE A 127 -1.59 -11.03 -13.13
N GLU A 128 -0.72 -10.06 -12.81
CA GLU A 128 0.21 -9.45 -13.78
C GLU A 128 1.49 -10.26 -14.03
N LYS A 129 1.76 -11.32 -13.25
CA LYS A 129 2.99 -12.15 -13.40
C LYS A 129 2.83 -13.40 -14.26
N SER A 130 1.62 -13.75 -14.69
CA SER A 130 1.33 -14.97 -15.45
C SER A 130 1.12 -14.75 -16.96
N PHE A 131 1.19 -13.52 -17.48
CA PHE A 131 0.83 -13.21 -18.88
C PHE A 131 1.97 -12.61 -19.72
N GLY A 132 3.22 -12.79 -19.28
CA GLY A 132 4.38 -12.06 -19.83
C GLY A 132 5.33 -12.85 -20.74
N GLN A 133 4.95 -14.00 -21.29
CA GLN A 133 5.84 -14.79 -22.17
C GLN A 133 5.09 -15.52 -23.29
N GLU A 134 4.42 -14.82 -24.21
CA GLU A 134 3.95 -15.46 -25.46
C GLU A 134 3.52 -14.42 -26.51
N SER A 135 4.44 -13.59 -27.00
CA SER A 135 4.15 -12.69 -28.12
C SER A 135 5.42 -12.23 -28.83
N MET A 136 6.21 -13.15 -29.38
CA MET A 136 7.28 -12.76 -30.32
C MET A 136 7.60 -13.82 -31.39
N TYR A 137 6.62 -14.62 -31.82
CA TYR A 137 6.76 -15.53 -32.97
C TYR A 137 5.47 -15.58 -33.79
N ARG A 138 5.15 -14.49 -34.50
CA ARG A 138 4.20 -14.55 -35.63
C ARG A 138 4.53 -13.48 -36.67
N SER A 139 5.59 -13.72 -37.42
CA SER A 139 5.70 -13.21 -38.80
C SER A 139 6.90 -13.90 -39.43
N PHE A 140 6.65 -14.84 -40.34
CA PHE A 140 7.52 -15.31 -41.45
C PHE A 140 7.16 -16.70 -42.00
N ASN A 141 6.02 -17.28 -41.59
CA ASN A 141 5.34 -18.31 -42.38
C ASN A 141 4.04 -17.72 -42.95
N SER A 142 4.17 -16.83 -43.95
CA SER A 142 3.08 -16.65 -44.90
C SER A 142 3.09 -17.90 -45.78
N GLU A 143 2.37 -18.93 -45.35
CA GLU A 143 1.91 -19.98 -46.24
C GLU A 143 1.35 -19.30 -47.49
N ILE A 144 2.01 -19.54 -48.63
CA ILE A 144 1.53 -19.08 -49.93
C ILE A 144 0.13 -19.66 -50.06
N SER A 145 -0.88 -18.78 -50.05
CA SER A 145 -2.29 -19.15 -50.17
C SER A 145 -2.47 -20.15 -51.31
N PRO A 146 -3.28 -21.21 -51.14
CA PRO A 146 -3.63 -22.13 -52.22
C PRO A 146 -4.12 -21.40 -53.47
N GLU A 147 -4.79 -20.25 -53.34
CA GLU A 147 -5.19 -19.41 -54.48
C GLU A 147 -4.00 -18.70 -55.13
N ALA A 148 -2.99 -18.25 -54.39
CA ALA A 148 -1.78 -17.68 -54.95
C ALA A 148 -0.95 -18.76 -55.68
N MET A 149 -0.93 -19.98 -55.15
CA MET A 149 -0.33 -21.14 -55.81
C MET A 149 -1.12 -21.57 -57.04
N HIS A 150 -2.46 -21.52 -56.99
CA HIS A 150 -3.32 -21.86 -58.12
C HIS A 150 -3.34 -20.77 -59.21
N GLN A 151 -3.17 -19.50 -58.84
CA GLN A 151 -2.95 -18.38 -59.76
C GLN A 151 -1.58 -18.45 -60.41
N ALA A 152 -0.53 -18.80 -59.65
CA ALA A 152 0.79 -19.07 -60.22
C ALA A 152 0.74 -20.28 -61.17
N TYR A 153 0.11 -21.37 -60.76
CA TYR A 153 -0.07 -22.57 -61.58
C TYR A 153 -0.89 -22.28 -62.84
N SER A 154 -2.02 -21.59 -62.75
CA SER A 154 -2.87 -21.24 -63.90
C SER A 154 -2.21 -20.20 -64.82
N LYS A 155 -1.44 -19.24 -64.29
CA LYS A 155 -0.60 -18.36 -65.11
C LYS A 155 0.47 -19.16 -65.85
N THR A 156 1.14 -20.09 -65.18
CA THR A 156 2.19 -20.93 -65.78
C THR A 156 1.61 -21.90 -66.81
N VAL A 157 0.45 -22.50 -66.54
CA VAL A 157 -0.29 -23.37 -67.48
C VAL A 157 -0.87 -22.59 -68.65
N ASN A 158 -1.35 -21.36 -68.45
CA ASN A 158 -1.79 -20.51 -69.56
C ASN A 158 -0.63 -20.00 -70.40
N ILE A 159 0.55 -19.75 -69.80
CA ILE A 159 1.78 -19.44 -70.54
C ILE A 159 2.21 -20.67 -71.34
N LEU A 160 2.19 -21.87 -70.75
CA LEU A 160 2.48 -23.14 -71.45
C LEU A 160 1.47 -23.46 -72.56
N LYS A 161 0.16 -23.18 -72.36
CA LYS A 161 -0.89 -23.33 -73.37
C LYS A 161 -0.77 -22.29 -74.50
N LYS A 162 -0.26 -21.09 -74.22
CA LYS A 162 -0.01 -20.04 -75.23
C LYS A 162 1.33 -20.26 -75.96
N SER A 163 2.33 -20.85 -75.31
CA SER A 163 3.62 -21.17 -75.91
C SER A 163 3.60 -22.48 -76.70
N HIS A 164 2.65 -23.37 -76.45
CA HIS A 164 2.31 -24.48 -77.34
C HIS A 164 1.17 -24.09 -78.29
N LYS A 165 1.45 -23.17 -79.22
CA LYS A 165 0.93 -23.41 -80.57
C LYS A 165 1.53 -24.77 -80.96
N ARG A 166 0.71 -25.83 -80.97
CA ARG A 166 1.08 -27.05 -81.69
C ARG A 166 1.57 -26.58 -83.06
N PRO A 167 2.71 -27.07 -83.58
CA PRO A 167 2.96 -26.96 -85.00
C PRO A 167 1.68 -27.46 -85.65
N SER A 168 1.04 -26.64 -86.47
CA SER A 168 0.00 -27.14 -87.35
C SER A 168 0.64 -28.31 -88.07
N LEU A 169 0.20 -29.53 -87.76
CA LEU A 169 0.34 -30.67 -88.63
C LEU A 169 -0.37 -30.24 -89.92
N LEU A 170 0.38 -29.59 -90.81
CA LEU A 170 0.07 -29.59 -92.22
C LEU A 170 -0.03 -31.07 -92.56
N LYS A 171 -1.22 -31.46 -93.04
CA LYS A 171 -1.45 -32.80 -93.56
C LYS A 171 -0.34 -33.09 -94.57
N ALA A 172 0.25 -34.27 -94.48
CA ALA A 172 1.37 -34.72 -95.29
C ALA A 172 1.06 -34.87 -96.79
N GLU A 173 0.03 -34.19 -97.31
CA GLU A 173 -0.51 -34.36 -98.66
C GLU A 173 -0.31 -33.12 -99.55
N GLU A 174 0.41 -32.08 -99.10
CA GLU A 174 0.67 -30.87 -99.92
C GLU A 174 2.16 -30.46 -100.01
N ILE A 175 3.12 -31.36 -99.73
CA ILE A 175 4.57 -31.08 -99.89
C ILE A 175 5.17 -31.74 -101.13
N PHE A 176 4.46 -32.67 -101.75
CA PHE A 176 4.87 -33.25 -103.03
C PHE A 176 3.85 -32.83 -104.07
N ASN A 177 4.03 -31.64 -104.65
CA ASN A 177 3.87 -31.46 -106.09
C ASN A 177 4.43 -30.08 -106.53
N GLU A 178 5.37 -30.19 -107.46
CA GLU A 178 5.83 -29.18 -108.42
C GLU A 178 6.82 -28.10 -107.94
N GLY A 179 8.10 -28.30 -108.26
CA GLY A 179 9.11 -27.23 -108.32
C GLY A 179 10.45 -27.60 -107.69
N GLU A 180 11.24 -28.42 -108.39
CA GLU A 180 12.62 -28.75 -108.02
C GLU A 180 13.51 -27.48 -107.92
N GLN A 181 14.32 -27.45 -106.86
CA GLN A 181 15.53 -26.64 -106.60
C GLN A 181 15.47 -25.28 -105.86
N GLU A 182 14.37 -24.51 -105.84
CA GLU A 182 14.36 -23.23 -105.07
C GLU A 182 13.76 -23.34 -103.65
N GLY A 183 12.88 -24.31 -103.40
CA GLY A 183 12.24 -24.49 -102.08
C GLY A 183 13.15 -25.02 -100.97
N ALA A 184 14.27 -25.69 -101.31
CA ALA A 184 15.19 -26.27 -100.33
C ALA A 184 16.05 -25.22 -99.63
N VAL A 185 16.47 -24.18 -100.36
CA VAL A 185 17.30 -23.09 -99.84
C VAL A 185 16.49 -22.20 -98.89
N GLU A 186 15.24 -21.89 -99.24
CA GLU A 186 14.34 -21.15 -98.34
C GLU A 186 13.99 -21.94 -97.07
N LEU A 187 13.91 -23.27 -97.16
CA LEU A 187 13.68 -24.12 -95.99
C LEU A 187 14.91 -24.13 -95.08
N GLU A 188 16.12 -24.23 -95.65
CA GLU A 188 17.37 -24.15 -94.90
C GLU A 188 17.52 -22.81 -94.20
N GLU A 189 17.26 -21.68 -94.87
CA GLU A 189 17.32 -20.35 -94.24
C GLU A 189 16.32 -20.21 -93.09
N LYS A 190 15.08 -20.70 -93.25
CA LYS A 190 14.08 -20.71 -92.16
C LYS A 190 14.54 -21.59 -90.99
N LEU A 191 15.17 -22.73 -91.27
CA LEU A 191 15.71 -23.62 -90.25
C LEU A 191 16.87 -22.96 -89.49
N TYR A 192 17.78 -22.26 -90.19
CA TYR A 192 18.88 -21.52 -89.56
C TYR A 192 18.38 -20.35 -88.71
N GLN A 193 17.35 -19.63 -89.16
CA GLN A 193 16.71 -18.58 -88.38
C GLN A 193 16.04 -19.15 -87.12
N GLU A 194 15.36 -20.29 -87.22
CA GLU A 194 14.70 -20.94 -86.09
C GLU A 194 15.73 -21.53 -85.08
N ILE A 195 16.83 -22.10 -85.57
CA ILE A 195 17.99 -22.50 -84.76
C ILE A 195 18.61 -21.29 -84.05
N GLY A 196 18.74 -20.15 -84.75
CA GLY A 196 19.23 -18.89 -84.17
C GLY A 196 18.32 -18.37 -83.05
N GLN A 197 17.00 -18.39 -83.27
CA GLN A 197 16.01 -18.00 -82.26
C GLN A 197 16.04 -18.95 -81.04
N PHE A 198 16.14 -20.26 -81.28
CA PHE A 198 16.23 -21.27 -80.23
C PHE A 198 17.49 -21.09 -79.38
N ASN A 199 18.65 -20.88 -80.01
CA ASN A 199 19.90 -20.66 -79.28
C ASN A 199 19.86 -19.37 -78.46
N LYS A 200 19.28 -18.29 -78.98
CA LYS A 200 19.08 -17.05 -78.23
C LYS A 200 18.17 -17.25 -77.02
N LEU A 201 17.06 -17.98 -77.19
CA LEU A 201 16.14 -18.32 -76.10
C LEU A 201 16.80 -19.21 -75.05
N LYS A 202 17.63 -20.18 -75.47
CA LYS A 202 18.42 -21.03 -74.59
C LYS A 202 19.40 -20.21 -73.74
N THR A 203 20.11 -19.25 -74.34
CA THR A 203 21.01 -18.35 -73.61
C THR A 203 20.26 -17.49 -72.61
N GLN A 204 19.09 -16.94 -73.00
CA GLN A 204 18.24 -16.16 -72.08
C GLN A 204 17.76 -17.02 -70.90
N LYS A 205 17.30 -18.25 -71.16
CA LYS A 205 16.86 -19.17 -70.10
C LYS A 205 18.00 -19.57 -69.16
N GLN A 206 19.22 -19.74 -69.69
CA GLN A 206 20.41 -19.98 -68.87
C GLN A 206 20.77 -18.77 -67.99
N GLN A 207 20.60 -17.54 -68.49
CA GLN A 207 20.82 -16.32 -67.72
C GLN A 207 19.76 -16.15 -66.62
N GLU A 208 18.48 -16.37 -66.93
CA GLU A 208 17.39 -16.37 -65.95
C GLU A 208 17.65 -17.40 -64.84
N ALA A 209 18.04 -18.63 -65.19
CA ALA A 209 18.37 -19.67 -64.23
C ALA A 209 19.55 -19.28 -63.32
N LYS A 210 20.60 -18.65 -63.87
CA LYS A 210 21.73 -18.13 -63.08
C LYS A 210 21.29 -17.04 -62.10
N GLN A 211 20.44 -16.10 -62.53
CA GLN A 211 19.93 -15.04 -61.66
C GLN A 211 19.06 -15.59 -60.52
N ILE A 212 18.23 -16.60 -60.80
CA ILE A 212 17.43 -17.28 -59.78
C ILE A 212 18.36 -17.94 -58.75
N LEU A 213 19.37 -18.70 -59.21
CA LEU A 213 20.35 -19.36 -58.34
C LEU A 213 21.10 -18.35 -57.45
N GLU A 214 21.58 -17.24 -58.02
CA GLU A 214 22.26 -16.17 -57.25
C GLU A 214 21.34 -15.54 -56.20
N SER A 215 20.06 -15.32 -56.54
CA SER A 215 19.08 -14.78 -55.60
C SER A 215 18.82 -15.75 -54.43
N GLU A 216 18.85 -17.05 -54.71
CA GLU A 216 18.60 -18.10 -53.73
C GLU A 216 19.80 -18.30 -52.79
N VAL A 217 21.03 -18.23 -53.34
CA VAL A 217 22.27 -18.19 -52.55
C VAL A 217 22.29 -16.98 -51.62
N LYS A 218 21.89 -15.79 -52.10
CA LYS A 218 21.78 -14.58 -51.26
C LYS A 218 20.75 -14.75 -50.14
N LYS A 219 19.58 -15.34 -50.43
CA LYS A 219 18.56 -15.65 -49.40
C LYS A 219 19.08 -16.62 -48.35
N LEU A 220 19.80 -17.67 -48.75
CA LEU A 220 20.40 -18.65 -47.84
C LEU A 220 21.45 -18.01 -46.93
N LEU A 221 22.30 -17.12 -47.46
CA LEU A 221 23.27 -16.36 -46.67
C LEU A 221 22.58 -15.45 -45.66
N MET A 222 21.54 -14.71 -46.08
CA MET A 222 20.77 -13.85 -45.19
C MET A 222 20.08 -14.64 -44.07
N MET A 223 19.55 -15.84 -44.37
CA MET A 223 18.99 -16.74 -43.35
C MET A 223 20.04 -17.24 -42.36
N LYS A 224 21.27 -17.53 -42.81
CA LYS A 224 22.37 -17.92 -41.92
C LYS A 224 22.76 -16.78 -40.97
N GLU A 225 22.88 -15.55 -41.49
CA GLU A 225 23.17 -14.36 -40.65
C GLU A 225 22.07 -14.09 -39.63
N MET A 226 20.80 -14.22 -40.03
CA MET A 226 19.65 -14.07 -39.13
C MET A 226 19.69 -15.10 -37.99
N LYS A 227 19.94 -16.37 -38.30
CA LYS A 227 20.10 -17.43 -37.28
C LYS A 227 21.24 -17.12 -36.31
N GLU A 228 22.38 -16.64 -36.82
CA GLU A 228 23.52 -16.28 -35.96
C GLU A 228 23.20 -15.09 -35.04
N ARG A 229 22.45 -14.09 -35.53
CA ARG A 229 21.96 -12.97 -34.72
C ARG A 229 20.99 -13.43 -33.63
N GLU A 230 20.06 -14.32 -33.97
CA GLU A 230 19.13 -14.89 -32.99
C GLU A 230 19.85 -15.67 -31.89
N GLU A 231 20.85 -16.48 -32.24
CA GLU A 231 21.66 -17.20 -31.26
C GLU A 231 22.44 -16.25 -30.34
N LYS A 232 23.04 -15.18 -30.89
CA LYS A 232 23.69 -14.14 -30.08
C LYS A 232 22.71 -13.45 -29.14
N LEU A 233 21.48 -13.20 -29.59
CA LEU A 233 20.44 -12.61 -28.76
C LEU A 233 20.01 -13.55 -27.62
N LYS A 234 19.80 -14.84 -27.92
CA LYS A 234 19.48 -15.86 -26.91
C LYS A 234 20.58 -15.97 -25.85
N LYS A 235 21.86 -15.97 -26.27
CA LYS A 235 23.01 -15.98 -25.34
C LYS A 235 23.01 -14.74 -24.42
N LYS A 236 22.74 -13.54 -24.96
CA LYS A 236 22.62 -12.31 -24.15
C LYS A 236 21.49 -12.40 -23.13
N ILE A 237 20.31 -12.89 -23.53
CA ILE A 237 19.16 -13.05 -22.64
C ILE A 237 19.49 -13.99 -21.48
N ILE A 238 20.13 -15.14 -21.76
CA ILE A 238 20.54 -16.10 -20.74
C ILE A 238 21.57 -15.47 -19.79
N GLN A 239 22.53 -14.69 -20.31
CA GLN A 239 23.53 -14.02 -19.50
C GLN A 239 22.90 -12.95 -18.58
N ASP A 240 21.96 -12.17 -19.08
CA ASP A 240 21.23 -11.16 -18.30
C ASP A 240 20.38 -11.80 -17.20
N GLN A 241 19.78 -12.97 -17.47
CA GLN A 241 19.06 -13.74 -16.46
C GLN A 241 20.00 -14.20 -15.34
N LYS A 242 21.15 -14.79 -15.68
CA LYS A 242 22.17 -15.20 -14.70
C LYS A 242 22.67 -14.02 -13.85
N ASN A 243 22.92 -12.87 -14.47
CA ASN A 243 23.34 -11.66 -13.76
C ASN A 243 22.26 -11.12 -12.83
N LYS A 244 20.98 -11.13 -13.26
CA LYS A 244 19.84 -10.76 -12.40
C LYS A 244 19.69 -11.69 -11.20
N GLU A 245 19.92 -13.00 -11.37
CA GLU A 245 19.89 -13.95 -10.27
C GLU A 245 21.04 -13.75 -9.29
N LYS A 246 22.27 -13.53 -9.77
CA LYS A 246 23.42 -13.18 -8.91
C LYS A 246 23.14 -11.92 -8.08
N MET A 247 22.67 -10.84 -8.73
CA MET A 247 22.29 -9.60 -8.03
C MET A 247 21.18 -9.80 -7.00
N LYS A 248 20.20 -10.67 -7.27
CA LYS A 248 19.16 -11.02 -6.30
C LYS A 248 19.73 -11.79 -5.11
N LYS A 249 20.68 -12.70 -5.35
CA LYS A 249 21.34 -13.49 -4.31
C LYS A 249 22.20 -12.60 -3.40
N GLU A 250 23.03 -11.74 -3.97
CA GLU A 250 23.85 -10.77 -3.23
C GLU A 250 22.99 -9.82 -2.39
N ARG A 251 21.87 -9.32 -2.92
CA ARG A 251 20.93 -8.49 -2.15
C ARG A 251 20.30 -9.24 -0.98
N ARG A 252 20.01 -10.54 -1.13
CA ARG A 252 19.49 -11.37 -0.03
C ARG A 252 20.55 -11.58 1.04
N GLU A 253 21.78 -11.88 0.64
CA GLU A 253 22.92 -12.05 1.57
C GLU A 253 23.21 -10.75 2.33
N GLN A 254 23.23 -9.60 1.66
CA GLN A 254 23.37 -8.29 2.32
C GLN A 254 22.22 -7.98 3.28
N ALA A 255 20.99 -8.34 2.94
CA ALA A 255 19.84 -8.17 3.82
C ALA A 255 19.93 -9.08 5.05
N GLN A 256 20.40 -10.31 4.89
CA GLN A 256 20.64 -11.24 6.00
C GLN A 256 21.74 -10.72 6.94
N LEU A 257 22.87 -10.26 6.40
CA LEU A 257 23.96 -9.66 7.18
C LEU A 257 23.48 -8.43 7.98
N LYS A 258 22.68 -7.55 7.36
CA LYS A 258 22.08 -6.41 8.08
C LYS A 258 21.12 -6.84 9.19
N LEU A 259 20.33 -7.88 8.95
CA LEU A 259 19.41 -8.42 9.96
C LEU A 259 20.17 -9.05 11.13
N GLU A 260 21.28 -9.73 10.86
CA GLU A 260 22.17 -10.29 11.87
C GLU A 260 22.88 -9.20 12.68
N GLN A 261 23.34 -8.13 12.04
CA GLN A 261 23.88 -6.95 12.72
C GLN A 261 22.85 -6.32 13.66
N ILE A 262 21.59 -6.16 13.22
CA ILE A 262 20.50 -5.64 14.07
C ILE A 262 20.24 -6.58 15.26
N LYS A 263 20.20 -7.90 15.04
CA LYS A 263 20.04 -8.87 16.13
C LYS A 263 21.16 -8.78 17.16
N ASN A 264 22.41 -8.64 16.71
CA ASN A 264 23.56 -8.51 17.59
C ASN A 264 23.53 -7.19 18.37
N GLN A 265 23.12 -6.09 17.72
CA GLN A 265 22.91 -4.81 18.38
C GLN A 265 21.79 -4.88 19.43
N GLU A 266 20.64 -5.48 19.10
CA GLU A 266 19.54 -5.70 20.04
C GLU A 266 19.94 -6.58 21.22
N ALA A 267 20.72 -7.64 20.99
CA ALA A 267 21.24 -8.50 22.05
C ALA A 267 22.17 -7.72 22.99
N SER A 268 23.09 -6.92 22.44
CA SER A 268 23.98 -6.06 23.24
C SER A 268 23.21 -5.02 24.05
N PHE A 269 22.14 -4.45 23.48
CA PHE A 269 21.28 -3.48 24.15
C PHE A 269 20.47 -4.14 25.28
N ARG A 270 19.97 -5.36 25.06
CA ARG A 270 19.29 -6.15 26.10
C ARG A 270 20.23 -6.45 27.27
N GLN A 271 21.46 -6.91 26.99
CA GLN A 271 22.47 -7.16 28.03
C GLN A 271 22.80 -5.89 28.82
N LYS A 272 22.99 -4.74 28.15
CA LYS A 272 23.21 -3.46 28.84
C LYS A 272 22.04 -3.08 29.76
N LYS A 273 20.81 -3.23 29.28
CA LYS A 273 19.59 -2.92 30.05
C LYS A 273 19.41 -3.85 31.25
N GLU A 274 19.82 -5.11 31.10
CA GLU A 274 19.80 -6.09 32.18
C GLU A 274 20.86 -5.77 33.25
N MET A 275 22.08 -5.42 32.83
CA MET A 275 23.13 -4.94 33.75
C MET A 275 22.71 -3.65 34.48
N GLU A 276 22.03 -2.73 33.83
CA GLU A 276 21.47 -1.54 34.48
C GLU A 276 20.38 -1.88 35.51
N ARG A 277 19.50 -2.84 35.21
CA ARG A 277 18.51 -3.34 36.16
C ARG A 277 19.16 -3.96 37.39
N ILE A 278 20.18 -4.79 37.20
CA ILE A 278 20.93 -5.41 38.31
C ILE A 278 21.60 -4.31 39.16
N LYS A 279 22.26 -3.32 38.54
CA LYS A 279 22.85 -2.19 39.27
C LYS A 279 21.82 -1.37 40.04
N LEU A 280 20.64 -1.14 39.46
CA LEU A 280 19.55 -0.42 40.12
C LEU A 280 19.01 -1.22 41.31
N GLN A 281 18.85 -2.53 41.16
CA GLN A 281 18.41 -3.42 42.23
C GLN A 281 19.42 -3.45 43.38
N GLN A 282 20.72 -3.52 43.09
CA GLN A 282 21.78 -3.41 44.09
C GLN A 282 21.75 -2.07 44.82
N LYS A 283 21.56 -0.94 44.11
CA LYS A 283 21.41 0.38 44.74
C LYS A 283 20.18 0.48 45.64
N LEU A 284 19.05 -0.09 45.21
CA LEU A 284 17.83 -0.15 46.01
C LEU A 284 18.03 -0.98 47.29
N GLN A 285 18.77 -2.08 47.19
CA GLN A 285 19.09 -2.92 48.34
C GLN A 285 20.02 -2.21 49.34
N GLN A 286 21.06 -1.53 48.84
CA GLN A 286 21.92 -0.68 49.67
C GLN A 286 21.16 0.47 50.36
N LEU A 287 20.20 1.09 49.67
CA LEU A 287 19.34 2.12 50.26
C LEU A 287 18.45 1.55 51.38
N LYS A 288 17.86 0.37 51.18
CA LYS A 288 17.07 -0.31 52.21
C LYS A 288 17.90 -0.64 53.45
N GLU A 289 19.11 -1.17 53.25
CA GLU A 289 20.04 -1.47 54.36
C GLU A 289 20.46 -0.19 55.09
N LYS A 290 20.69 0.91 54.38
CA LYS A 290 21.03 2.19 54.99
C LYS A 290 19.86 2.76 55.80
N GLN A 291 18.64 2.69 55.29
CA GLN A 291 17.43 3.11 56.00
C GLN A 291 17.19 2.27 57.26
N ALA A 292 17.36 0.95 57.18
CA ALA A 292 17.24 0.05 58.33
C ALA A 292 18.26 0.39 59.43
N LYS A 293 19.53 0.65 59.05
CA LYS A 293 20.58 1.07 59.99
C LYS A 293 20.27 2.43 60.63
N GLU A 294 19.77 3.39 59.86
CA GLU A 294 19.41 4.72 60.36
C GLU A 294 18.19 4.65 61.31
N GLU A 295 17.22 3.78 61.04
CA GLU A 295 16.10 3.53 61.96
C GLU A 295 16.56 2.88 63.27
N GLU A 296 17.46 1.90 63.21
CA GLU A 296 18.02 1.24 64.38
C GLU A 296 18.84 2.24 65.24
N GLU A 297 19.63 3.10 64.60
CA GLU A 297 20.38 4.16 65.28
C GLU A 297 19.46 5.20 65.94
N ARG A 298 18.36 5.59 65.26
CA ARG A 298 17.33 6.47 65.85
C ARG A 298 16.64 5.83 67.05
N GLN A 299 16.38 4.53 67.04
CA GLN A 299 15.82 3.81 68.19
C GLN A 299 16.78 3.82 69.37
N ARG A 300 18.06 3.52 69.16
CA ARG A 300 19.09 3.58 70.22
C ARG A 300 19.23 4.97 70.82
N ILE A 301 19.18 6.03 70.01
CA ILE A 301 19.23 7.42 70.51
C ILE A 301 18.01 7.75 71.39
N ARG A 302 16.80 7.29 71.01
CA ARG A 302 15.59 7.47 71.82
C ARG A 302 15.68 6.76 73.18
N GLU A 303 16.16 5.52 73.18
CA GLU A 303 16.34 4.73 74.41
C GLU A 303 17.34 5.40 75.38
N ILE A 304 18.46 5.92 74.85
CA ILE A 304 19.46 6.66 75.65
C ILE A 304 18.87 7.96 76.20
N GLN A 305 18.07 8.69 75.41
CA GLN A 305 17.39 9.91 75.87
C GLN A 305 16.35 9.61 76.96
N GLU A 306 15.58 8.54 76.84
CA GLU A 306 14.63 8.11 77.86
C GLU A 306 15.31 7.70 79.16
N GLN A 307 16.44 6.98 79.09
CA GLN A 307 17.24 6.65 80.27
C GLN A 307 17.78 7.91 80.97
N LYS A 308 18.36 8.86 80.22
CA LYS A 308 18.82 10.14 80.79
C LYS A 308 17.70 10.96 81.42
N ASN A 309 16.50 10.93 80.83
CA ASN A 309 15.33 11.62 81.39
C ASN A 309 14.81 10.95 82.68
N LYS A 310 14.85 9.62 82.76
CA LYS A 310 14.53 8.87 84.00
C LYS A 310 15.54 9.18 85.11
N GLU A 311 16.84 9.18 84.81
CA GLU A 311 17.88 9.55 85.78
C GLU A 311 17.74 11.01 86.26
N ARG A 312 17.44 11.95 85.36
CA ARG A 312 17.17 13.36 85.74
C ARG A 312 15.97 13.49 86.67
N LYS A 313 14.87 12.76 86.40
CA LYS A 313 13.70 12.75 87.29
C LYS A 313 14.05 12.22 88.67
N GLN A 314 14.76 11.09 88.75
CA GLN A 314 15.18 10.52 90.04
C GLN A 314 16.11 11.45 90.83
N LYS A 315 17.03 12.17 90.17
CA LYS A 315 17.88 13.16 90.83
C LYS A 315 17.10 14.38 91.31
N MET A 316 16.15 14.89 90.53
CA MET A 316 15.28 15.98 90.97
C MET A 316 14.41 15.58 92.16
N GLU A 317 13.89 14.35 92.16
CA GLU A 317 13.02 13.86 93.23
C GLU A 317 13.79 13.69 94.55
N LYS A 318 15.04 13.20 94.50
CA LYS A 318 15.93 13.19 95.68
C LYS A 318 16.24 14.60 96.19
N HIS A 319 16.59 15.52 95.29
CA HIS A 319 16.87 16.91 95.66
C HIS A 319 15.64 17.61 96.25
N PHE A 320 14.44 17.29 95.76
CA PHE A 320 13.19 17.82 96.30
C PHE A 320 12.93 17.30 97.73
N GLN A 321 13.21 16.02 98.00
CA GLN A 321 13.08 15.45 99.34
C GLN A 321 14.09 16.03 100.33
N GLU A 322 15.35 16.20 99.92
CA GLU A 322 16.40 16.82 100.73
C GLU A 322 16.07 18.29 101.05
N TYR A 323 15.56 19.04 100.07
CA TYR A 323 15.18 20.44 100.28
C TYR A 323 14.02 20.58 101.28
N LYS A 324 13.03 19.69 101.18
CA LYS A 324 11.88 19.68 102.09
C LYS A 324 12.30 19.36 103.55
N GLN A 325 13.24 18.43 103.74
CA GLN A 325 13.79 18.14 105.07
C GLN A 325 14.54 19.35 105.64
N LEU A 326 15.29 20.07 104.80
CA LEU A 326 16.04 21.26 105.20
C LEU A 326 15.10 22.43 105.61
N GLU A 327 13.98 22.61 104.92
CA GLU A 327 12.96 23.61 105.27
C GLU A 327 12.27 23.28 106.61
N GLU A 328 11.98 22.00 106.87
CA GLU A 328 11.40 21.56 108.14
C GLU A 328 12.36 21.80 109.32
N GLU A 329 13.66 21.53 109.14
CA GLU A 329 14.70 21.82 110.15
C GLU A 329 14.87 23.33 110.40
N GLN A 330 14.87 24.15 109.35
CA GLN A 330 14.96 25.61 109.49
C GLN A 330 13.73 26.19 110.20
N CYS A 331 12.53 25.67 109.92
CA CYS A 331 11.29 26.10 110.57
C CYS A 331 11.34 25.80 112.09
N MET A 332 11.81 24.61 112.49
CA MET A 332 11.99 24.27 113.91
C MET A 332 13.01 25.17 114.61
N GLN A 333 14.13 25.51 113.95
CA GLN A 333 15.13 26.42 114.52
C GLN A 333 14.58 27.83 114.72
N THR A 334 13.79 28.35 113.77
CA THR A 334 13.18 29.68 113.91
C THR A 334 12.11 29.74 115.02
N MET A 335 11.37 28.66 115.25
CA MET A 335 10.38 28.57 116.32
C MET A 335 11.04 28.68 117.71
N ASN A 336 12.18 28.00 117.90
CA ASN A 336 12.95 28.07 119.16
C ASN A 336 13.58 29.45 119.40
N GLN A 337 14.04 30.13 118.33
CA GLN A 337 14.62 31.48 118.45
C GLN A 337 13.58 32.55 118.79
N ILE A 338 12.34 32.43 118.31
CA ILE A 338 11.25 33.37 118.61
C ILE A 338 10.84 33.27 120.09
N GLN A 339 10.86 32.07 120.66
CA GLN A 339 10.57 31.85 122.09
C GLN A 339 11.62 32.48 123.02
N GLN A 340 12.87 32.59 122.56
CA GLN A 340 13.99 33.17 123.31
C GLN A 340 14.06 34.71 123.21
N LYS A 341 13.59 35.30 122.11
CA LYS A 341 13.61 36.77 121.89
C LYS A 341 12.44 37.51 122.55
N PHE A 342 11.37 36.82 122.93
CA PHE A 342 10.24 37.43 123.65
C PHE A 342 10.58 37.79 125.10
N SER A 343 11.54 37.10 125.74
CA SER A 343 11.95 37.36 127.13
C SER A 343 12.96 38.50 127.29
N GLN A 344 13.65 38.93 126.23
CA GLN A 344 14.70 39.95 126.29
C GLN A 344 14.24 41.35 125.84
N SER A 345 13.02 41.49 125.30
CA SER A 345 12.49 42.75 124.74
C SER A 345 11.80 43.68 125.76
N MET A 346 11.65 43.26 127.03
CA MET A 346 10.97 44.06 128.06
C MET A 346 11.85 45.13 128.74
N ASP A 347 13.18 45.01 128.69
CA ASP A 347 14.07 45.88 129.50
C ASP A 347 14.76 47.03 128.74
N LEU A 348 14.58 47.17 127.42
CA LEU A 348 15.33 48.14 126.60
C LEU A 348 14.52 49.36 126.12
N GLN A 349 13.33 49.61 126.67
CA GLN A 349 12.45 50.72 126.24
C GLN A 349 12.59 52.00 127.10
N GLN A 350 13.45 52.03 128.13
CA GLN A 350 13.58 53.19 129.04
C GLN A 350 14.78 54.14 128.77
N SER A 351 15.76 53.80 127.93
CA SER A 351 16.99 54.65 127.80
C SER A 351 17.04 55.59 126.58
N LEU A 352 16.03 55.60 125.70
CA LEU A 352 16.12 56.24 124.38
C LEU A 352 15.37 57.58 124.22
N GLN A 353 14.93 58.19 125.33
CA GLN A 353 14.20 59.48 125.30
C GLN A 353 15.02 60.73 125.69
N GLN A 354 16.26 60.61 126.17
CA GLN A 354 17.04 61.77 126.65
C GLN A 354 18.03 62.40 125.66
N ALA A 355 18.31 61.80 124.48
CA ALA A 355 19.37 62.28 123.58
C ALA A 355 18.93 63.28 122.48
N ARG A 356 17.65 63.70 122.45
CA ARG A 356 17.08 64.38 121.26
C ARG A 356 17.00 65.91 121.31
N LEU A 357 17.43 66.57 122.39
CA LEU A 357 17.15 67.99 122.63
C LEU A 357 18.32 68.97 122.43
N GLU A 358 19.58 68.51 122.30
CA GLU A 358 20.75 69.41 122.26
C GLU A 358 21.29 69.74 120.86
N GLN A 359 20.86 69.05 119.79
CA GLN A 359 21.45 69.21 118.45
C GLN A 359 20.85 70.32 117.56
N MET A 360 19.93 71.14 118.06
CA MET A 360 19.17 72.08 117.21
C MET A 360 19.77 73.50 117.09
N GLN A 361 20.61 73.96 118.01
CA GLN A 361 21.06 75.38 118.03
C GLN A 361 22.38 75.65 117.29
N GLN A 362 23.12 74.62 116.87
CA GLN A 362 24.41 74.78 116.18
C GLN A 362 24.27 74.87 114.64
N LYS A 363 23.11 74.50 114.08
CA LYS A 363 22.87 74.40 112.63
C LYS A 363 22.62 75.72 111.89
N GLN A 364 22.27 76.81 112.59
CA GLN A 364 21.91 78.07 111.90
C GLN A 364 23.11 78.90 111.41
N LYS A 365 24.33 78.70 111.95
CA LYS A 365 25.51 79.49 111.55
C LYS A 365 26.33 78.88 110.40
N GLU A 366 26.17 77.58 110.11
CA GLU A 366 26.85 76.90 108.98
C GLU A 366 26.13 77.08 107.62
N GLU A 367 24.85 77.46 107.61
CA GLU A 367 24.02 77.50 106.41
C GLU A 367 24.31 78.72 105.51
N GLU A 368 24.76 79.84 106.09
CA GLU A 368 25.07 81.08 105.35
C GLU A 368 26.37 80.99 104.54
N GLN A 369 27.39 80.27 105.03
CA GLN A 369 28.66 80.08 104.30
C GLN A 369 28.53 79.05 103.15
N LYS A 370 27.62 78.07 103.25
CA LYS A 370 27.34 77.09 102.18
C LYS A 370 26.64 77.71 100.96
N LYS A 371 25.87 78.79 101.15
CA LYS A 371 25.12 79.46 100.08
C LYS A 371 26.03 80.17 99.06
N ILE A 372 27.13 80.78 99.50
CA ILE A 372 28.07 81.51 98.63
C ILE A 372 28.93 80.53 97.81
N HIS A 373 29.36 79.42 98.42
CA HIS A 373 30.17 78.39 97.75
C HIS A 373 29.36 77.56 96.73
N ALA A 374 28.05 77.37 96.96
CA ALA A 374 27.17 76.68 96.00
C ALA A 374 26.93 77.51 94.71
N GLN A 375 26.88 78.83 94.81
CA GLN A 375 26.65 79.71 93.67
C GLN A 375 27.84 79.76 92.69
N GLN A 376 29.07 79.72 93.22
CA GLN A 376 30.28 79.66 92.40
C GLN A 376 30.49 78.28 91.75
N TYR A 377 30.13 77.19 92.44
CA TYR A 377 30.18 75.83 91.88
C TYR A 377 29.16 75.62 90.75
N GLN A 378 27.96 76.21 90.86
CA GLN A 378 26.93 76.11 89.83
C GLN A 378 27.35 76.78 88.51
N GLN A 379 28.03 77.94 88.58
CA GLN A 379 28.52 78.64 87.38
C GLN A 379 29.65 77.89 86.65
N GLN A 380 30.48 77.12 87.36
CA GLN A 380 31.48 76.24 86.73
C GLN A 380 30.83 75.03 86.06
N LYS A 381 29.84 74.41 86.73
CA LYS A 381 29.11 73.24 86.20
C LYS A 381 28.32 73.57 84.93
N ASP A 382 27.70 74.75 84.88
CA ASP A 382 26.94 75.19 83.71
C ASP A 382 27.87 75.47 82.50
N LYS A 383 29.10 75.97 82.73
CA LYS A 383 30.10 76.13 81.66
C LYS A 383 30.57 74.79 81.09
N GLU A 384 30.83 73.80 81.94
CA GLU A 384 31.20 72.44 81.48
C GLU A 384 30.06 71.74 80.75
N GLN A 385 28.81 71.91 81.19
CA GLN A 385 27.65 71.34 80.50
C GLN A 385 27.45 71.92 79.11
N VAL A 386 27.63 73.23 78.94
CA VAL A 386 27.56 73.88 77.62
C VAL A 386 28.69 73.40 76.71
N GLN A 387 29.92 73.26 77.20
CA GLN A 387 31.04 72.73 76.43
C GLN A 387 30.78 71.28 75.97
N THR A 388 30.25 70.44 76.86
CA THR A 388 29.91 69.05 76.54
C THR A 388 28.75 68.95 75.53
N LEU A 389 27.79 69.88 75.60
CA LEU A 389 26.66 69.95 74.66
C LEU A 389 27.14 70.34 73.26
N VAL A 390 28.04 71.32 73.16
CA VAL A 390 28.64 71.74 71.88
C VAL A 390 29.45 70.60 71.26
N GLN A 391 30.26 69.88 72.05
CA GLN A 391 31.00 68.71 71.57
C GLN A 391 30.07 67.62 71.00
N LYS A 392 28.96 67.32 71.70
CA LYS A 392 27.94 66.36 71.23
C LYS A 392 27.19 66.81 69.98
N MET A 393 27.01 68.10 69.77
CA MET A 393 26.42 68.63 68.54
C MET A 393 27.36 68.46 67.34
N ILE A 394 28.66 68.75 67.53
CA ILE A 394 29.69 68.54 66.50
C ILE A 394 29.78 67.06 66.13
N GLU A 395 29.83 66.15 67.11
CA GLU A 395 29.86 64.71 66.86
C GLU A 395 28.59 64.20 66.16
N LYS A 396 27.40 64.72 66.52
CA LYS A 396 26.15 64.38 65.81
C LYS A 396 26.16 64.85 64.37
N GLU A 397 26.72 66.02 64.09
CA GLU A 397 26.80 66.58 62.75
C GLU A 397 27.80 65.80 61.87
N GLU A 398 28.95 65.42 62.41
CA GLU A 398 29.92 64.55 61.73
C GLU A 398 29.38 63.15 61.47
N ASN A 399 28.68 62.56 62.44
CA ASN A 399 28.04 61.25 62.28
C ASN A 399 26.92 61.30 61.24
N LYS A 400 26.14 62.39 61.18
CA LYS A 400 25.13 62.61 60.14
C LYS A 400 25.76 62.76 58.75
N LYS A 401 26.89 63.47 58.64
CA LYS A 401 27.66 63.56 57.38
C LYS A 401 28.21 62.20 56.94
N LYS A 402 28.78 61.40 57.84
CA LYS A 402 29.26 60.04 57.54
C LYS A 402 28.10 59.13 57.08
N TYR A 403 26.96 59.19 57.75
CA TYR A 403 25.77 58.40 57.40
C TYR A 403 25.22 58.76 56.01
N MET A 404 25.10 60.05 55.70
CA MET A 404 24.66 60.52 54.37
C MET A 404 25.61 60.07 53.25
N LYS A 405 26.92 60.06 53.52
CA LYS A 405 27.94 59.59 52.56
C LYS A 405 27.83 58.08 52.29
N GLN A 406 27.61 57.27 53.34
CA GLN A 406 27.36 55.83 53.21
C GLN A 406 26.06 55.51 52.44
N LEU A 407 25.01 56.30 52.64
CA LEU A 407 23.76 56.19 51.88
C LEU A 407 23.99 56.45 50.38
N GLN A 408 24.71 57.51 50.06
CA GLN A 408 25.06 57.84 48.66
C GLN A 408 25.94 56.77 48.00
N GLU A 409 26.88 56.18 48.73
CA GLU A 409 27.71 55.07 48.21
C GLU A 409 26.88 53.81 47.97
N LYS A 410 26.04 53.39 48.93
CA LYS A 410 25.12 52.26 48.75
C LYS A 410 24.18 52.46 47.57
N GLU A 411 23.69 53.69 47.36
CA GLU A 411 22.78 53.99 46.25
C GLU A 411 23.48 53.95 44.89
N LYS A 412 24.72 54.44 44.80
CA LYS A 412 25.57 54.27 43.60
C LYS A 412 25.89 52.82 43.31
N GLU A 413 26.14 52.02 44.34
CA GLU A 413 26.40 50.58 44.22
C GLU A 413 25.16 49.84 43.72
N ARG A 414 23.99 50.16 44.27
CA ARG A 414 22.70 49.61 43.85
C ARG A 414 22.37 49.97 42.40
N GLN A 415 22.67 51.19 41.96
CA GLN A 415 22.51 51.59 40.55
C GLN A 415 23.46 50.83 39.61
N LYS A 416 24.72 50.59 40.01
CA LYS A 416 25.66 49.77 39.23
C LYS A 416 25.22 48.32 39.12
N GLU A 417 24.75 47.72 40.22
CA GLU A 417 24.17 46.38 40.19
C GLU A 417 22.95 46.30 39.28
N LEU A 418 22.07 47.31 39.29
CA LEU A 418 20.90 47.35 38.42
C LEU A 418 21.30 47.39 36.94
N LYS A 419 22.32 48.20 36.60
CA LYS A 419 22.87 48.27 35.24
C LYS A 419 23.46 46.92 34.80
N MET A 420 24.27 46.28 35.64
CA MET A 420 24.82 44.95 35.33
C MET A 420 23.75 43.86 35.20
N LYS A 421 22.69 43.91 36.01
CA LYS A 421 21.55 42.99 35.89
C LYS A 421 20.77 43.22 34.59
N ASN A 422 20.56 44.47 34.19
CA ASN A 422 19.91 44.81 32.92
C ASN A 422 20.75 44.41 31.71
N GLU A 423 22.07 44.61 31.72
CA GLU A 423 22.95 44.16 30.63
C GLU A 423 22.95 42.63 30.49
N LYS A 424 23.02 41.90 31.61
CA LYS A 424 22.88 40.43 31.60
C LYS A 424 21.52 39.98 31.09
N PHE A 425 20.45 40.69 31.45
CA PHE A 425 19.11 40.40 30.96
C PHE A 425 19.00 40.62 29.45
N LEU A 426 19.47 41.77 28.93
CA LEU A 426 19.49 42.08 27.50
C LEU A 426 20.33 41.07 26.71
N SER A 427 21.53 40.71 27.21
CA SER A 427 22.36 39.67 26.60
C SER A 427 21.65 38.32 26.51
N ASN A 428 20.91 37.93 27.55
CA ASN A 428 20.14 36.68 27.55
C ASN A 428 18.94 36.74 26.61
N VAL A 429 18.25 37.88 26.51
CA VAL A 429 17.15 38.10 25.56
C VAL A 429 17.66 37.98 24.12
N SER A 430 18.76 38.63 23.77
CA SER A 430 19.36 38.54 22.43
C SER A 430 19.84 37.13 22.10
N SER A 431 20.46 36.43 23.05
CA SER A 431 20.87 35.02 22.87
C SER A 431 19.67 34.09 22.66
N ASN A 432 18.56 34.33 23.36
CA ASN A 432 17.34 33.55 23.18
C ASN A 432 16.65 33.85 21.85
N GLN A 433 16.59 35.12 21.43
CA GLN A 433 16.07 35.50 20.12
C GLN A 433 16.84 34.83 18.99
N TYR A 434 18.17 34.85 19.03
CA TYR A 434 19.00 34.17 18.03
C TYR A 434 18.76 32.64 17.99
N LYS A 435 18.57 32.02 19.16
CA LYS A 435 18.22 30.58 19.23
C LYS A 435 16.83 30.29 18.67
N GLU A 436 15.86 31.18 18.87
CA GLU A 436 14.53 31.06 18.28
C GLU A 436 14.55 31.25 16.77
N GLU A 437 15.33 32.21 16.28
CA GLU A 437 15.51 32.47 14.85
C GLU A 437 16.14 31.27 14.13
N ILE A 438 17.17 30.65 14.73
CA ILE A 438 17.75 29.39 14.23
C ILE A 438 16.72 28.24 14.24
N LYS A 439 15.88 28.15 15.28
CA LYS A 439 14.83 27.11 15.33
C LYS A 439 13.78 27.35 14.24
N LEU A 440 13.41 28.61 14.01
CA LEU A 440 12.46 29.02 12.98
C LEU A 440 13.01 28.71 11.59
N ASP A 441 14.26 29.06 11.30
CA ASP A 441 14.93 28.75 10.03
C ASP A 441 15.03 27.23 9.79
N ARG A 442 15.34 26.44 10.84
CA ARG A 442 15.32 24.97 10.77
C ARG A 442 13.91 24.41 10.51
N LEU A 443 12.87 25.03 11.06
CA LEU A 443 11.48 24.66 10.84
C LEU A 443 11.05 24.98 9.41
N ASN A 444 11.38 26.17 8.91
CA ASN A 444 11.10 26.59 7.54
C ASN A 444 11.77 25.66 6.52
N LYS A 445 13.06 25.34 6.71
CA LYS A 445 13.76 24.34 5.87
C LYS A 445 13.13 22.94 5.93
N ARG A 446 12.50 22.56 7.05
CA ARG A 446 11.74 21.31 7.14
C ARG A 446 10.42 21.41 6.38
N PHE A 447 9.71 22.53 6.47
CA PHE A 447 8.47 22.76 5.72
C PHE A 447 8.73 22.76 4.21
N GLU A 448 9.75 23.46 3.73
CA GLU A 448 10.15 23.44 2.31
C GLU A 448 10.43 22.01 1.81
N LYS A 449 11.17 21.21 2.60
CA LYS A 449 11.42 19.80 2.25
C LYS A 449 10.13 18.97 2.21
N ILE A 450 9.18 19.24 3.11
CA ILE A 450 7.88 18.56 3.11
C ILE A 450 7.08 18.96 1.87
N GLU A 451 7.04 20.24 1.52
CA GLU A 451 6.36 20.74 0.32
C GLU A 451 6.96 20.17 -0.96
N GLN A 452 8.29 20.15 -1.09
CA GLN A 452 8.96 19.52 -2.23
C GLN A 452 8.64 18.04 -2.34
N ASN A 453 8.59 17.32 -1.22
CA ASN A 453 8.22 15.89 -1.21
C ASN A 453 6.74 15.68 -1.57
N LEU A 454 5.84 16.57 -1.13
CA LEU A 454 4.44 16.54 -1.52
C LEU A 454 4.25 16.83 -3.00
N ALA A 455 4.97 17.82 -3.55
CA ALA A 455 4.96 18.16 -4.97
C ALA A 455 5.45 16.98 -5.82
N LYS A 456 6.59 16.37 -5.45
CA LYS A 456 7.10 15.16 -6.13
C LYS A 456 6.10 14.01 -6.09
N LYS A 457 5.50 13.75 -4.94
CA LYS A 457 4.50 12.69 -4.78
C LYS A 457 3.23 12.95 -5.60
N LYS A 458 2.82 14.21 -5.74
CA LYS A 458 1.68 14.61 -6.57
C LYS A 458 2.00 14.39 -8.06
N ALA A 459 3.20 14.78 -8.50
CA ALA A 459 3.67 14.54 -9.87
C ALA A 459 3.76 13.03 -10.19
N GLU A 460 4.27 12.20 -9.27
CA GLU A 460 4.29 10.73 -9.42
C GLU A 460 2.88 10.15 -9.52
N GLN A 461 1.92 10.67 -8.74
CA GLN A 461 0.52 10.24 -8.81
C GLN A 461 -0.12 10.63 -10.14
N GLU A 462 0.10 11.86 -10.61
CA GLU A 462 -0.38 12.32 -11.91
C GLU A 462 0.21 11.51 -13.06
N GLN A 463 1.52 11.21 -13.02
CA GLN A 463 2.16 10.34 -14.00
C GLN A 463 1.56 8.94 -13.99
N LYS A 464 1.28 8.38 -12.80
CA LYS A 464 0.62 7.09 -12.67
C LYS A 464 -0.80 7.10 -13.23
N ILE A 465 -1.56 8.18 -13.02
CA ILE A 465 -2.90 8.34 -13.59
C ILE A 465 -2.82 8.40 -15.12
N ARG A 466 -1.86 9.17 -15.68
CA ARG A 466 -1.64 9.24 -17.13
C ARG A 466 -1.32 7.88 -17.73
N LEU A 467 -0.40 7.13 -17.12
CA LEU A 467 -0.06 5.78 -17.58
C LEU A 467 -1.26 4.82 -17.51
N GLN A 468 -2.11 4.92 -16.49
CA GLN A 468 -3.34 4.12 -16.41
C GLN A 468 -4.36 4.49 -17.49
N GLN A 469 -4.47 5.77 -17.84
CA GLN A 469 -5.34 6.22 -18.93
C GLN A 469 -4.82 5.72 -20.28
N GLU A 470 -3.50 5.77 -20.50
CA GLU A 470 -2.84 5.25 -21.70
C GLU A 470 -3.01 3.73 -21.83
N GLU A 471 -2.84 2.98 -20.72
CA GLU A 471 -3.07 1.53 -20.70
C GLU A 471 -4.51 1.16 -21.06
N ARG A 472 -5.50 1.92 -20.54
CA ARG A 472 -6.92 1.72 -20.92
C ARG A 472 -7.15 2.00 -22.40
N ARG A 473 -6.51 3.04 -22.95
CA ARG A 473 -6.60 3.38 -24.37
C ARG A 473 -6.01 2.27 -25.24
N LEU A 474 -4.85 1.73 -24.86
CA LEU A 474 -4.23 0.60 -25.57
C LEU A 474 -5.11 -0.65 -25.54
N LYS A 475 -5.68 -1.01 -24.37
CA LYS A 475 -6.61 -2.14 -24.26
C LYS A 475 -7.86 -1.98 -25.15
N GLN A 476 -8.37 -0.76 -25.27
CA GLN A 476 -9.49 -0.49 -26.18
C GLN A 476 -9.09 -0.66 -27.65
N LEU A 477 -7.89 -0.22 -28.03
CA LEU A 477 -7.35 -0.43 -29.38
C LEU A 477 -7.15 -1.92 -29.68
N ASP A 478 -6.56 -2.68 -28.76
CA ASP A 478 -6.38 -4.13 -28.91
C ASP A 478 -7.73 -4.87 -29.05
N GLN A 479 -8.74 -4.46 -28.28
CA GLN A 479 -10.10 -5.00 -28.40
C GLN A 479 -10.71 -4.69 -29.78
N LEU A 480 -10.54 -3.47 -30.29
CA LEU A 480 -11.01 -3.09 -31.62
C LEU A 480 -10.29 -3.90 -32.71
N GLU A 481 -8.96 -4.02 -32.64
CA GLU A 481 -8.18 -4.80 -33.60
C GLU A 481 -8.57 -6.29 -33.57
N ASN A 482 -8.79 -6.86 -32.38
CA ASN A 482 -9.24 -8.23 -32.26
C ASN A 482 -10.65 -8.43 -32.84
N ASN A 483 -11.56 -7.49 -32.59
CA ASN A 483 -12.89 -7.50 -33.20
C ASN A 483 -12.81 -7.40 -34.74
N GLU A 484 -11.92 -6.56 -35.28
CA GLU A 484 -11.67 -6.50 -36.72
C GLU A 484 -11.05 -7.78 -37.28
N ARG A 485 -10.16 -8.43 -36.53
CA ARG A 485 -9.60 -9.74 -36.91
C ARG A 485 -10.70 -10.81 -36.97
N ILE A 486 -11.60 -10.84 -35.99
CA ILE A 486 -12.75 -11.75 -35.98
C ILE A 486 -13.67 -11.45 -37.17
N LYS A 487 -13.96 -10.17 -37.46
CA LYS A 487 -14.74 -9.77 -38.64
C LYS A 487 -14.10 -10.28 -39.94
N ARG A 488 -12.80 -10.07 -40.13
CA ARG A 488 -12.06 -10.57 -41.31
C ARG A 488 -12.09 -12.09 -41.42
N GLN A 489 -11.97 -12.82 -40.30
CA GLN A 489 -12.08 -14.29 -40.31
C GLN A 489 -13.48 -14.76 -40.68
N ASN A 490 -14.52 -14.10 -40.17
CA ASN A 490 -15.90 -14.43 -40.49
C ASN A 490 -16.23 -14.11 -41.95
N GLU A 491 -15.74 -12.99 -42.47
CA GLU A 491 -15.85 -12.61 -43.88
C GLU A 491 -15.17 -13.64 -44.79
N TYR A 492 -13.96 -14.07 -44.46
CA TYR A 492 -13.26 -15.14 -45.18
C TYR A 492 -14.01 -16.48 -45.14
N ARG A 493 -14.56 -16.85 -43.97
CA ARG A 493 -15.42 -18.05 -43.85
C ARG A 493 -16.66 -17.94 -44.73
N LEU A 494 -17.32 -16.80 -44.73
CA LEU A 494 -18.49 -16.54 -45.57
C LEU A 494 -18.14 -16.62 -47.05
N GLN A 495 -17.03 -16.01 -47.47
CA GLN A 495 -16.54 -16.07 -48.84
C GLN A 495 -16.28 -17.51 -49.31
N ASN A 496 -15.64 -18.33 -48.47
CA ASN A 496 -15.43 -19.75 -48.75
C ASN A 496 -16.74 -20.54 -48.88
N ILE A 497 -17.73 -20.26 -48.03
CA ILE A 497 -19.06 -20.88 -48.12
C ILE A 497 -19.72 -20.51 -49.44
N LEU A 498 -19.71 -19.22 -49.81
CA LEU A 498 -20.27 -18.72 -51.07
C LEU A 498 -19.54 -19.29 -52.30
N GLU A 499 -18.22 -19.49 -52.22
CA GLU A 499 -17.46 -20.10 -53.30
C GLU A 499 -17.79 -21.59 -53.45
N ARG A 500 -17.90 -22.33 -52.34
CA ARG A 500 -18.36 -23.73 -52.35
C ARG A 500 -19.77 -23.86 -52.93
N GLN A 501 -20.68 -22.95 -52.57
CA GLN A 501 -22.02 -22.90 -53.16
C GLN A 501 -21.96 -22.64 -54.67
N ARG A 502 -21.17 -21.66 -55.13
CA ARG A 502 -20.97 -21.40 -56.57
C ARG A 502 -20.36 -22.59 -57.31
N GLN A 503 -19.40 -23.30 -56.71
CA GLN A 503 -18.83 -24.51 -57.30
C GLN A 503 -19.87 -25.63 -57.38
N HIS A 504 -20.70 -25.78 -56.33
CA HIS A 504 -21.77 -26.76 -56.32
C HIS A 504 -22.83 -26.48 -57.40
N GLU A 505 -23.24 -25.22 -57.56
CA GLU A 505 -24.15 -24.79 -58.63
C GLU A 505 -23.55 -25.02 -60.02
N ARG A 506 -22.26 -24.71 -60.23
CA ARG A 506 -21.57 -25.03 -61.48
C ARG A 506 -21.58 -26.53 -61.76
N ASN A 507 -21.35 -27.36 -60.75
CA ASN A 507 -21.39 -28.82 -60.89
C ASN A 507 -22.80 -29.33 -61.20
N ILE A 508 -23.84 -28.77 -60.57
CA ILE A 508 -25.23 -29.09 -60.89
C ILE A 508 -25.53 -28.71 -62.34
N ASN A 509 -25.14 -27.51 -62.78
CA ASN A 509 -25.37 -27.05 -64.15
C ASN A 509 -24.60 -27.90 -65.17
N LEU A 510 -23.35 -28.29 -64.88
CA LEU A 510 -22.60 -29.23 -65.73
C LEU A 510 -23.30 -30.58 -65.85
N ARG A 511 -23.82 -31.13 -64.75
CA ARG A 511 -24.58 -32.38 -64.77
C ARG A 511 -25.89 -32.26 -65.56
N ARG A 512 -26.60 -31.14 -65.42
CA ARG A 512 -27.80 -30.85 -66.23
C ARG A 512 -27.45 -30.78 -67.72
N ASN A 513 -26.42 -30.02 -68.10
CA ASN A 513 -25.97 -29.92 -69.49
C ASN A 513 -25.53 -31.27 -70.06
N GLN A 514 -24.80 -32.08 -69.29
CA GLN A 514 -24.43 -33.45 -69.68
C GLN A 514 -25.66 -34.34 -69.88
N SER A 515 -26.66 -34.25 -69.00
CA SER A 515 -27.91 -35.00 -69.12
C SER A 515 -28.70 -34.58 -70.36
N GLU A 516 -28.79 -33.27 -70.64
CA GLU A 516 -29.42 -32.74 -71.84
C GLU A 516 -28.71 -33.18 -73.12
N LEU A 517 -27.37 -33.14 -73.16
CA LEU A 517 -26.59 -33.63 -74.28
C LEU A 517 -26.80 -35.14 -74.50
N LEU A 518 -26.81 -35.93 -73.43
CA LEU A 518 -27.11 -37.36 -73.50
C LEU A 518 -28.53 -37.62 -74.00
N GLN A 519 -29.53 -36.82 -73.59
CA GLN A 519 -30.89 -36.93 -74.11
C GLN A 519 -30.95 -36.59 -75.60
N LYS A 520 -30.27 -35.53 -76.05
CA LYS A 520 -30.17 -35.16 -77.47
C LYS A 520 -29.49 -36.28 -78.28
N ALA A 521 -28.37 -36.81 -77.81
CA ALA A 521 -27.68 -37.91 -78.46
C ALA A 521 -28.55 -39.18 -78.53
N LYS A 522 -29.25 -39.54 -77.44
CA LYS A 522 -30.22 -40.66 -77.44
C LYS A 522 -31.33 -40.45 -78.45
N HIS A 523 -31.85 -39.22 -78.56
CA HIS A 523 -32.87 -38.88 -79.54
C HIS A 523 -32.33 -39.00 -80.99
N GLU A 524 -31.15 -38.46 -81.26
CA GLU A 524 -30.51 -38.53 -82.58
C GLU A 524 -30.21 -39.97 -83.00
N VAL A 525 -29.68 -40.80 -82.08
CA VAL A 525 -29.48 -42.25 -82.32
C VAL A 525 -30.82 -42.93 -82.64
N ALA A 526 -31.89 -42.61 -81.91
CA ALA A 526 -33.22 -43.18 -82.19
C ALA A 526 -33.77 -42.74 -83.56
N VAL A 527 -33.52 -41.48 -83.96
CA VAL A 527 -33.89 -40.96 -85.29
C VAL A 527 -33.09 -41.67 -86.39
N GLN A 528 -31.77 -41.79 -86.24
CA GLN A 528 -30.91 -42.51 -87.18
C GLN A 528 -31.31 -43.98 -87.30
N TYR A 529 -31.57 -44.65 -86.18
CA TYR A 529 -32.05 -46.03 -86.16
C TYR A 529 -33.37 -46.19 -86.93
N LYS A 530 -34.29 -45.23 -86.80
CA LYS A 530 -35.55 -45.23 -87.56
C LYS A 530 -35.29 -45.05 -89.06
N ILE A 531 -34.43 -44.12 -89.45
CA ILE A 531 -34.05 -43.87 -90.85
C ILE A 531 -33.39 -45.11 -91.46
N GLU A 532 -32.43 -45.72 -90.76
CA GLU A 532 -31.75 -46.93 -91.22
C GLU A 532 -32.68 -48.13 -91.28
N SER A 533 -33.55 -48.30 -90.28
CA SER A 533 -34.59 -49.34 -90.30
C SER A 533 -35.50 -49.19 -91.52
N GLU A 534 -35.92 -47.98 -91.85
CA GLU A 534 -36.69 -47.70 -93.07
C GLU A 534 -35.89 -47.94 -94.35
N ARG A 535 -34.60 -47.57 -94.39
CA ARG A 535 -33.70 -47.83 -95.52
C ARG A 535 -33.51 -49.33 -95.75
N ILE A 536 -33.20 -50.09 -94.70
CA ILE A 536 -33.05 -51.55 -94.73
C ILE A 536 -34.37 -52.18 -95.18
N PHE A 537 -35.51 -51.74 -94.62
CA PHE A 537 -36.82 -52.25 -94.99
C PHE A 537 -37.15 -51.98 -96.47
N LYS A 538 -36.89 -50.77 -96.98
CA LYS A 538 -37.03 -50.44 -98.41
C LYS A 538 -36.09 -51.28 -99.27
N GLY A 539 -34.85 -51.48 -98.84
CA GLY A 539 -33.86 -52.32 -99.52
C GLY A 539 -34.31 -53.78 -99.62
N LEU A 540 -34.79 -54.35 -98.51
CA LEU A 540 -35.35 -55.70 -98.45
C LEU A 540 -36.62 -55.82 -99.29
N HIS A 541 -37.51 -54.82 -99.25
CA HIS A 541 -38.72 -54.81 -100.07
C HIS A 541 -38.38 -54.75 -101.57
N ASN A 542 -37.42 -53.89 -101.97
CA ASN A 542 -36.94 -53.81 -103.35
C ASN A 542 -36.25 -55.11 -103.80
N ALA A 543 -35.42 -55.73 -102.93
CA ALA A 543 -34.78 -57.01 -103.22
C ALA A 543 -35.82 -58.12 -103.35
N SER A 544 -36.82 -58.17 -102.46
CA SER A 544 -37.95 -59.10 -102.54
C SER A 544 -38.74 -58.94 -103.84
N ASN A 545 -39.05 -57.70 -104.23
CA ASN A 545 -39.76 -57.40 -105.48
C ASN A 545 -38.93 -57.78 -106.73
N ARG A 546 -37.60 -57.66 -106.69
CA ARG A 546 -36.70 -58.06 -107.79
C ARG A 546 -36.50 -59.56 -107.90
N LEU A 547 -36.40 -60.26 -106.76
CA LEU A 547 -36.16 -61.71 -106.71
C LEU A 547 -37.45 -62.51 -106.94
N PHE A 548 -38.62 -61.95 -106.63
CA PHE A 548 -39.92 -62.61 -106.75
C PHE A 548 -40.97 -61.74 -107.47
N PRO A 549 -40.75 -61.33 -108.73
CA PRO A 549 -41.63 -60.39 -109.43
C PRO A 549 -43.05 -60.93 -109.75
N LEU A 550 -43.26 -62.26 -109.65
CA LEU A 550 -44.49 -62.94 -110.08
C LEU A 550 -45.39 -63.48 -108.94
N SER A 551 -45.12 -63.17 -107.66
CA SER A 551 -45.99 -63.63 -106.53
C SER A 551 -46.93 -62.55 -105.97
N ASN A 552 -47.23 -61.54 -106.77
CA ASN A 552 -47.79 -60.25 -106.35
C ASN A 552 -49.29 -60.23 -105.99
N LYS A 553 -49.91 -61.37 -105.63
CA LYS A 553 -51.33 -61.39 -105.18
C LYS A 553 -51.55 -61.78 -103.72
N ASN A 554 -50.56 -62.36 -103.01
CA ASN A 554 -50.78 -62.81 -101.63
C ASN A 554 -49.75 -62.31 -100.59
N LEU A 555 -48.70 -61.57 -100.97
CA LEU A 555 -47.69 -61.11 -100.00
C LEU A 555 -48.00 -59.79 -99.27
N ASN A 556 -48.97 -59.00 -99.74
CA ASN A 556 -49.37 -57.75 -99.07
C ASN A 556 -50.03 -57.95 -97.69
N LYS A 557 -50.34 -59.20 -97.30
CA LYS A 557 -50.87 -59.53 -95.96
C LYS A 557 -49.78 -59.67 -94.88
N TYR A 558 -48.51 -59.76 -95.25
CA TYR A 558 -47.41 -60.02 -94.32
C TYR A 558 -46.51 -58.81 -94.02
N LEU A 559 -46.70 -57.67 -94.70
CA LEU A 559 -45.94 -56.43 -94.48
C LEU A 559 -46.78 -55.35 -93.80
N THR A 560 -47.48 -55.71 -92.71
CA THR A 560 -48.08 -54.73 -91.80
C THR A 560 -47.04 -54.25 -90.77
N PRO A 561 -47.19 -53.05 -90.17
CA PRO A 561 -46.25 -52.51 -89.18
C PRO A 561 -45.97 -53.46 -88.00
N GLN A 562 -46.92 -54.33 -87.66
CA GLN A 562 -46.75 -55.35 -86.60
C GLN A 562 -45.72 -56.44 -86.95
N ASN A 563 -45.47 -56.73 -88.23
CA ASN A 563 -44.47 -57.71 -88.67
C ASN A 563 -43.06 -57.14 -88.83
N LYS A 564 -42.88 -55.80 -88.75
CA LYS A 564 -41.54 -55.17 -88.70
C LYS A 564 -40.71 -55.68 -87.53
N TYR A 565 -41.34 -55.91 -86.37
CA TYR A 565 -40.67 -56.44 -85.18
C TYR A 565 -40.21 -57.89 -85.35
N LYS A 566 -40.94 -58.73 -86.09
CA LYS A 566 -40.56 -60.12 -86.34
C LYS A 566 -39.40 -60.22 -87.35
N GLY A 567 -39.42 -59.41 -88.40
CA GLY A 567 -38.31 -59.31 -89.35
C GLY A 567 -37.01 -58.83 -88.69
N PHE A 568 -37.10 -57.83 -87.80
CA PHE A 568 -35.95 -57.36 -87.02
C PHE A 568 -35.43 -58.43 -86.04
N LYS A 569 -36.31 -59.22 -85.42
CA LYS A 569 -35.92 -60.30 -84.51
C LYS A 569 -35.18 -61.43 -85.23
N ILE A 570 -35.56 -61.74 -86.46
CA ILE A 570 -34.90 -62.73 -87.32
C ILE A 570 -33.55 -62.18 -87.84
N LEU A 571 -33.46 -60.91 -88.22
CA LEU A 571 -32.18 -60.29 -88.58
C LEU A 571 -31.22 -60.21 -87.38
N LYS A 572 -31.75 -59.92 -86.19
CA LYS A 572 -30.98 -59.92 -84.92
C LYS A 572 -30.49 -61.31 -84.51
N SER A 573 -31.13 -62.38 -84.97
CA SER A 573 -30.66 -63.76 -84.77
C SER A 573 -29.69 -64.24 -85.87
N ILE A 574 -29.62 -63.54 -87.01
CA ILE A 574 -28.70 -63.87 -88.13
C ILE A 574 -27.38 -63.11 -87.99
N PHE A 575 -27.41 -61.87 -87.48
CA PHE A 575 -26.22 -61.11 -87.14
C PHE A 575 -25.90 -61.32 -85.65
N ASN A 576 -24.93 -62.20 -85.37
CA ASN A 576 -24.46 -62.58 -84.04
C ASN A 576 -24.20 -61.39 -83.10
N GLN A 577 -24.60 -61.57 -81.83
CA GLN A 577 -24.65 -60.55 -80.77
C GLN A 577 -23.36 -60.38 -79.95
N ASP A 578 -22.18 -60.79 -80.45
CA ASP A 578 -20.98 -60.73 -79.59
C ASP A 578 -20.24 -59.37 -79.62
N ASP A 579 -20.48 -58.51 -80.61
CA ASP A 579 -19.76 -57.22 -80.73
C ASP A 579 -20.54 -55.99 -80.23
N VAL A 580 -21.86 -56.08 -80.02
CA VAL A 580 -22.70 -54.92 -79.62
C VAL A 580 -22.84 -54.80 -78.09
N GLU A 581 -22.74 -55.90 -77.34
CA GLU A 581 -22.83 -55.85 -75.87
C GLU A 581 -21.53 -55.35 -75.20
N ASN A 582 -20.39 -55.41 -75.90
CA ASN A 582 -19.13 -54.85 -75.39
C ASN A 582 -19.01 -53.34 -75.59
N THR A 583 -19.75 -52.74 -76.54
CA THR A 583 -19.74 -51.29 -76.76
C THR A 583 -20.64 -50.51 -75.79
N ILE A 584 -21.62 -51.17 -75.15
CA ILE A 584 -22.54 -50.50 -74.20
C ILE A 584 -22.03 -50.51 -72.76
N LYS A 585 -21.05 -51.37 -72.41
CA LYS A 585 -20.41 -51.38 -71.08
C LYS A 585 -19.43 -50.22 -70.83
N ILE A 586 -19.20 -49.34 -71.81
CA ILE A 586 -18.31 -48.16 -71.68
C ILE A 586 -19.06 -46.93 -71.13
N LEU A 587 -20.38 -47.03 -70.87
CA LEU A 587 -21.22 -45.92 -70.42
C LEU A 587 -21.77 -46.04 -68.99
N ASP A 588 -21.27 -46.98 -68.19
CA ASP A 588 -21.54 -46.96 -66.75
C ASP A 588 -20.58 -45.97 -66.05
N PRO A 589 -21.09 -45.02 -65.25
CA PRO A 589 -20.23 -44.14 -64.47
C PRO A 589 -19.41 -45.00 -63.49
N PRO A 590 -18.13 -44.66 -63.23
CA PRO A 590 -17.34 -45.39 -62.26
C PRO A 590 -18.07 -45.38 -60.91
N LYS A 591 -18.21 -46.57 -60.32
CA LYS A 591 -18.70 -46.73 -58.95
C LYS A 591 -17.84 -45.83 -58.05
N LYS A 592 -18.49 -44.89 -57.38
CA LYS A 592 -17.87 -44.04 -56.36
C LYS A 592 -17.15 -44.92 -55.33
N GLU A 593 -15.85 -44.72 -55.18
CA GLU A 593 -15.13 -44.99 -53.95
C GLU A 593 -15.63 -43.98 -52.90
N GLU A 594 -16.62 -44.39 -52.11
CA GLU A 594 -17.01 -43.74 -50.85
C GLU A 594 -16.41 -44.53 -49.68
N GLU A 595 -15.09 -44.63 -49.62
CA GLU A 595 -14.37 -45.07 -48.40
C GLU A 595 -13.06 -44.28 -48.25
N GLU A 596 -13.16 -42.99 -47.91
CA GLU A 596 -12.07 -42.27 -47.20
C GLU A 596 -12.51 -40.85 -46.74
N GLN A 597 -13.63 -40.73 -46.02
CA GLN A 597 -13.95 -39.50 -45.26
C GLN A 597 -14.54 -39.78 -43.87
N LYS A 598 -14.06 -40.84 -43.21
CA LYS A 598 -14.19 -41.05 -41.77
C LYS A 598 -12.84 -41.38 -41.15
N LYS A 599 -11.89 -40.45 -41.26
CA LYS A 599 -10.69 -40.32 -40.40
C LYS A 599 -9.93 -39.05 -40.80
N ASN A 600 -10.39 -37.92 -40.25
CA ASN A 600 -9.58 -36.83 -39.72
C ASN A 600 -10.48 -35.80 -39.04
#